data_AF-A0A7X3RCL5-F1
#
_entry.id   AF-A0A7X3RCL5-F1
#
_cell.length_a   1.000
_cell.length_b   1.000
_cell.length_c   1.000
_cell.angle_alpha   90.00
_cell.angle_beta   90.00
_cell.angle_gamma   90.00
#
_symmetry.space_group_name_H-M   'P 1'
#
loop_
_entity.id
_entity.type
_entity.pdbx_description
1 polymer ?
#
loop_
_entity_poly.entity_id
_entity_poly.type
_entity_poly.pdbx_seq_one_letter_code
_entity_poly.pdbx_strand_id
1 'polypeptide(L)' 'PTIYACGPHGMLSAVAKIAANYEVPTQIAMENRMGCAMGVCLGCVCPVRTGDDTIEYQRVCTEGPVFNATDIVWDV' A
#
# COMPACT_ATOMS: atom_id res chain seq x y z
N PRO A 1 -11.10 -13.29 10.54
CA PRO A 1 -9.90 -12.64 11.12
C PRO A 1 -9.49 -11.50 10.20
N THR A 2 -8.75 -10.51 10.71
CA THR A 2 -8.25 -9.39 9.90
C THR A 2 -6.77 -9.19 10.22
N ILE A 3 -5.95 -9.00 9.20
CA ILE A 3 -4.51 -8.73 9.36
C ILE A 3 -4.28 -7.22 9.21
N TYR A 4 -3.51 -6.66 10.13
CA TYR A 4 -2.97 -5.31 10.06
C TYR A 4 -1.45 -5.43 10.11
N ALA A 5 -0.74 -4.79 9.17
CA ALA A 5 0.71 -4.83 9.15
C ALA A 5 1.32 -3.47 8.81
N CYS A 6 2.48 -3.21 9.38
CA CYS A 6 3.36 -2.09 9.06
C CYS A 6 4.81 -2.60 9.04
N GLY A 7 5.65 -2.03 8.19
CA GLY A 7 7.07 -2.38 8.14
C GLY A 7 7.67 -2.28 6.73
N PRO A 8 8.85 -2.87 6.50
CA PRO A 8 9.55 -2.74 5.23
C PRO A 8 8.75 -3.27 4.04
N HIS A 9 8.89 -2.64 2.88
CA HIS A 9 8.13 -2.96 1.66
C HIS A 9 8.13 -4.47 1.33
N GLY A 10 9.31 -5.11 1.36
CA GLY A 10 9.41 -6.56 1.09
C GLY A 10 8.68 -7.44 2.12
N MET A 11 8.63 -7.01 3.38
CA MET A 11 7.86 -7.70 4.42
C MET A 11 6.36 -7.55 4.17
N LEU A 12 5.89 -6.35 3.85
CA LEU A 12 4.48 -6.11 3.56
C LEU A 12 4.02 -6.86 2.30
N SER A 13 4.87 -6.95 1.27
CA SER A 13 4.62 -7.78 0.08
C SER A 13 4.46 -9.26 0.45
N ALA A 14 5.33 -9.78 1.32
CA ALA A 14 5.22 -11.15 1.79
C ALA A 14 3.93 -11.38 2.62
N VAL A 15 3.57 -10.44 3.50
CA VAL A 15 2.31 -10.50 4.26
C VAL A 15 1.10 -10.50 3.31
N ALA A 16 1.07 -9.61 2.32
CA ALA A 16 0.01 -9.55 1.32
C ALA A 16 -0.15 -10.89 0.57
N LYS A 17 0.97 -11.48 0.13
CA LYS A 17 0.99 -12.80 -0.55
C LYS A 17 0.48 -13.92 0.35
N ILE A 18 0.92 -13.96 1.61
CA ILE A 18 0.46 -14.97 2.58
C ILE A 18 -1.04 -14.79 2.83
N ALA A 19 -1.50 -13.57 3.11
CA ALA A 19 -2.89 -13.30 3.41
C ALA A 19 -3.84 -13.60 2.25
N ALA A 20 -3.42 -13.32 1.01
CA ALA A 20 -4.17 -13.65 -0.19
C ALA A 20 -4.43 -15.15 -0.33
N ASN A 21 -3.46 -16.01 0.00
CA ASN A 21 -3.63 -17.47 -0.04
C ASN A 21 -4.70 -18.00 0.93
N TYR A 22 -4.99 -17.24 1.99
CA TYR A 22 -6.01 -17.58 2.98
C TYR A 22 -7.27 -16.72 2.87
N GLU A 23 -7.37 -15.89 1.82
CA GLU A 23 -8.49 -14.95 1.59
C GLU A 23 -8.79 -14.07 2.81
N VAL A 24 -7.74 -13.66 3.55
CA VAL A 24 -7.88 -12.86 4.78
C VAL A 24 -7.82 -11.37 4.44
N PRO A 25 -8.85 -10.57 4.79
CA PRO A 25 -8.80 -9.13 4.64
C PRO A 25 -7.58 -8.53 5.35
N THR A 26 -6.81 -7.75 4.62
CA THR A 26 -5.51 -7.26 5.07
C THR A 26 -5.35 -5.77 4.77
N GLN A 27 -5.08 -5.01 5.82
CA GLN A 27 -4.74 -3.59 5.77
C GLN A 27 -3.26 -3.41 6.01
N ILE A 28 -2.60 -2.59 5.20
CA ILE A 28 -1.17 -2.33 5.31
C ILE A 28 -0.89 -0.85 5.41
N ALA A 29 -0.12 -0.46 6.43
CA ALA A 29 0.44 0.87 6.53
C ALA A 29 1.74 0.92 5.73
N MET A 30 1.71 1.60 4.60
CA MET A 30 2.86 1.79 3.72
C MET A 30 3.78 2.87 4.28
N GLU A 31 5.09 2.63 4.19
CA GLU A 31 6.13 3.59 4.54
C GLU A 31 6.92 3.92 3.27
N ASN A 32 6.64 5.07 2.67
CA ASN A 32 7.37 5.59 1.51
C ASN A 32 8.16 6.83 1.94
N ARG A 33 9.30 7.08 1.29
CA ARG A 33 10.14 8.24 1.63
C ARG A 33 9.36 9.53 1.47
N MET A 34 9.14 10.24 2.57
CA MET A 34 8.42 11.51 2.58
C MET A 34 9.38 12.68 2.55
N GLY A 35 9.13 13.64 1.65
CA GLY A 35 9.80 14.94 1.66
C GLY A 35 8.99 15.98 2.42
N CYS A 36 7.78 16.29 1.94
CA CYS A 36 6.95 17.35 2.51
C CYS A 36 5.87 16.89 3.52
N ALA A 37 5.44 15.63 3.47
CA ALA A 37 4.30 15.09 4.24
C ALA A 37 2.97 15.89 4.16
N MET A 38 2.80 16.74 3.14
CA MET A 38 1.61 17.59 2.95
C MET A 38 0.95 17.39 1.58
N GLY A 39 1.31 16.32 0.86
CA GLY A 39 0.72 15.98 -0.43
C GLY A 39 1.24 16.74 -1.65
N VAL A 40 2.23 17.63 -1.48
CA VAL A 40 2.71 18.53 -2.55
C VAL A 40 3.89 17.95 -3.33
N CYS A 41 4.87 17.34 -2.65
CA CYS A 41 6.14 16.95 -3.28
C CYS A 41 6.07 15.68 -4.15
N LEU A 42 4.99 14.90 -4.03
CA LEU A 42 4.80 13.61 -4.70
C LEU A 42 5.89 12.54 -4.44
N GLY A 43 6.85 12.79 -3.53
CA GLY A 43 7.92 11.83 -3.24
C GLY A 43 7.49 10.54 -2.56
N CYS A 44 6.29 10.53 -1.96
CA CYS A 44 5.74 9.38 -1.24
C CYS A 44 4.65 8.62 -2.01
N VAL A 45 4.59 8.75 -3.34
CA VAL A 45 3.57 8.04 -4.13
C VAL A 45 3.80 6.53 -4.11
N CYS A 46 2.72 5.76 -4.12
CA CYS A 46 2.70 4.32 -4.35
C CYS A 46 1.67 4.00 -5.46
N PRO A 47 1.94 2.97 -6.28
CA PRO A 47 1.01 2.52 -7.30
C PRO A 47 -0.10 1.66 -6.68
N VAL A 48 -1.34 2.06 -6.92
CA VAL A 48 -2.56 1.45 -6.38
C VAL A 48 -3.49 1.11 -7.53
N ARG A 49 -3.96 -0.14 -7.58
CA ARG A 49 -4.99 -0.60 -8.50
C ARG A 49 -6.36 -0.16 -8.00
N THR A 50 -7.16 0.45 -8.87
CA THR A 50 -8.52 0.91 -8.59
C THR A 50 -9.57 -0.08 -9.13
N GLY A 51 -10.84 0.16 -8.81
CA GLY A 51 -11.95 -0.75 -9.16
C GLY A 51 -12.19 -0.95 -10.66
N ASP A 52 -11.66 -0.09 -11.52
CA ASP A 52 -11.69 -0.20 -12.98
C ASP A 52 -10.41 -0.86 -13.58
N ASP A 53 -9.60 -1.49 -12.72
CA ASP A 53 -8.30 -2.12 -13.06
C ASP A 53 -7.26 -1.12 -13.63
N THR A 54 -7.45 0.18 -13.38
CA THR A 54 -6.44 1.20 -13.68
C THR A 54 -5.45 1.34 -12.52
N ILE A 55 -4.26 1.86 -12.81
CA ILE A 55 -3.22 2.12 -11.81
C ILE A 55 -3.16 3.63 -11.56
N GLU A 56 -3.46 4.02 -10.33
CA GLU A 56 -3.26 5.38 -9.84
C GLU A 56 -2.04 5.46 -8.93
N TYR A 57 -1.31 6.58 -9.02
CA TYR A 57 -0.23 6.88 -8.09
C TYR A 57 -0.77 7.71 -6.93
N GLN A 58 -1.08 7.05 -5.82
CA GLN A 58 -1.63 7.68 -4.62
C GLN A 58 -0.52 8.03 -3.64
N ARG A 59 -0.65 9.16 -2.93
CA ARG A 59 0.36 9.65 -1.98
C ARG A 59 0.10 9.01 -0.62
N VAL A 60 1.12 8.34 -0.08
CA VAL A 60 1.05 7.73 1.24
C VAL A 60 0.72 8.76 2.33
N CYS A 61 1.16 10.02 2.21
CA CYS A 61 0.92 11.05 3.22
C CYS A 61 -0.50 11.65 3.24
N THR A 62 -1.30 11.49 2.17
CA THR A 62 -2.65 12.09 2.09
C THR A 62 -3.75 11.08 1.76
N GLU A 63 -3.52 10.20 0.79
CA GLU A 63 -4.46 9.12 0.45
C GLU A 63 -4.24 7.88 1.33
N GLY A 64 -2.99 7.67 1.77
CA GLY A 64 -2.62 6.62 2.72
C GLY A 64 -2.70 7.07 4.19
N PRO A 65 -1.84 6.54 5.08
CA PRO A 65 -0.81 5.53 4.83
C PRO A 65 -1.36 4.10 4.74
N VAL A 66 -2.64 3.90 5.07
CA VAL A 66 -3.27 2.58 5.13
C VAL A 66 -3.97 2.27 3.81
N PHE A 67 -3.64 1.13 3.21
CA PHE A 67 -4.22 0.63 1.97
C PHE A 67 -4.68 -0.82 2.14
N ASN A 68 -5.61 -1.27 1.28
CA ASN A 68 -5.88 -2.70 1.14
C ASN A 68 -4.66 -3.38 0.51
N ALA A 69 -4.25 -4.52 1.05
CA ALA A 69 -3.09 -5.26 0.53
C ALA A 69 -3.26 -5.76 -0.91
N THR A 70 -4.51 -5.95 -1.35
CA THR A 70 -4.88 -6.38 -2.70
C THR A 70 -4.76 -5.27 -3.75
N ASP A 71 -4.80 -4.02 -3.31
CA ASP A 71 -4.83 -2.86 -4.21
C ASP A 71 -3.41 -2.37 -4.50
N ILE A 72 -2.42 -2.68 -3.64
CA ILE A 72 -1.03 -2.30 -3.86
C ILE A 72 -0.40 -3.11 -5.01
N VAL A 73 0.25 -2.41 -5.93
CA VAL A 73 1.10 -3.01 -6.97
C VAL A 73 2.53 -3.15 -6.42
N TRP A 74 2.97 -4.38 -6.18
CA TRP A 74 4.23 -4.68 -5.47
C TRP A 74 5.48 -4.76 -6.34
N ASP A 75 5.35 -5.06 -7.64
CA ASP A 75 6.47 -5.37 -8.53
C ASP A 75 7.00 -4.12 -9.27
N VAL A 76 7.29 -3.05 -8.53
CA VAL A 76 7.80 -1.78 -9.10
C VAL A 76 9.21 -1.47 -8.63
#